data_AF-A0A957WF51-F1
#
_entry.id   AF-A0A957WF51-F1
#
_cell.length_a   1.000
_cell.length_b   1.000
_cell.length_c   1.000
_cell.angle_alpha   90.00
_cell.angle_beta   90.00
_cell.angle_gamma   90.00
#
_symmetry.space_group_name_H-M   'P 1'
#
loop_
_entity.id
_entity.type
_entity.pdbx_description
1 polymer ?
#
loop_
_entity_poly.entity_id
_entity_poly.type
_entity_poly.pdbx_seq_one_letter_code
_entity_poly.pdbx_strand_id
1 'polypeptide(L)'
;MQSRKYGVGVILLLLFFGLILPATMAQAQQSEYEEVSVTIPAGGETSIQFDTFCLEVNKAFPAQLSTPNGRASDDVLRVLKTAIEDGTVESSPLQTQLAIWHQVEGGWAFDQSEVNHDEAQQLLDQAANISLAPIDPEGVALDQAVADGSISLSSEDFAAMDVSLPTEEDEPYRGQGTLNIVNNTDQELTVYFPFGLVFES
;
A
#
# COMPACT_ATOMS: atom_id res chain seq x y z
N MET A 1 -1.72 22.20 39.46
CA MET A 1 -2.90 23.10 39.47
C MET A 1 -3.76 22.74 38.26
N GLN A 2 -5.02 22.43 38.53
CA GLN A 2 -6.19 22.19 37.66
C GLN A 2 -6.10 22.18 36.11
N SER A 3 -6.63 21.07 35.59
CA SER A 3 -7.43 20.85 34.37
C SER A 3 -8.19 22.03 33.76
N ARG A 4 -8.30 22.06 32.42
CA ARG A 4 -9.54 22.13 31.59
C ARG A 4 -9.19 21.68 30.15
N LYS A 5 -9.72 20.59 29.58
CA LYS A 5 -11.09 20.23 29.12
C LYS A 5 -11.33 20.52 27.63
N TYR A 6 -11.49 19.41 26.88
CA TYR A 6 -12.12 19.12 25.59
C TYR A 6 -12.67 20.24 24.70
N GLY A 7 -12.40 20.09 23.40
CA GLY A 7 -13.30 20.50 22.31
C GLY A 7 -13.35 19.40 21.24
N VAL A 8 -14.41 18.60 21.24
CA VAL A 8 -14.78 17.77 20.09
C VAL A 8 -15.28 18.71 18.99
N GLY A 9 -14.74 18.56 17.78
CA GLY A 9 -15.21 19.28 16.60
C GLY A 9 -15.38 18.31 15.43
N VAL A 10 -16.52 17.64 15.38
CA VAL A 10 -17.06 17.03 14.15
C VAL A 10 -17.70 18.17 13.36
N ILE A 11 -17.25 18.43 12.13
CA ILE A 11 -17.99 19.29 11.21
C ILE A 11 -18.06 18.64 9.83
N LEU A 12 -19.29 18.20 9.56
CA LEU A 12 -19.89 17.75 8.31
C LEU A 12 -19.77 18.82 7.22
N LEU A 13 -19.20 18.49 6.06
CA LEU A 13 -19.11 19.43 4.94
C LEU A 13 -20.39 19.38 4.09
N LEU A 14 -21.17 20.46 4.10
CA LEU A 14 -22.32 20.71 3.24
C LEU A 14 -21.86 21.36 1.93
N LEU A 15 -22.10 20.69 0.80
CA LEU A 15 -21.76 21.13 -0.56
C LEU A 15 -22.69 22.26 -1.03
N PHE A 16 -22.10 23.42 -1.38
CA PHE A 16 -22.72 24.44 -2.22
C PHE A 16 -22.37 24.14 -3.69
N PHE A 17 -23.40 23.91 -4.52
CA PHE A 17 -23.28 23.74 -5.97
C PHE A 17 -22.89 25.08 -6.62
N GLY A 18 -21.62 25.22 -7.00
CA GLY A 18 -21.12 26.22 -7.92
C GLY A 18 -20.42 25.52 -9.08
N LEU A 19 -21.03 25.58 -10.27
CA LEU A 19 -20.63 24.86 -11.48
C LEU A 19 -19.39 25.50 -12.12
N ILE A 20 -18.22 24.88 -11.94
CA ILE A 20 -17.01 25.07 -12.76
C ILE A 20 -16.40 23.68 -12.89
N LEU A 21 -16.28 23.14 -14.11
CA LEU A 21 -15.74 21.80 -14.39
C LEU A 21 -14.22 21.77 -14.19
N PRO A 22 -13.65 21.01 -13.23
CA PRO A 22 -12.28 20.55 -13.29
C PRO A 22 -12.27 19.10 -13.82
N ALA A 23 -11.17 18.73 -14.49
CA ALA A 23 -10.84 17.31 -14.67
C ALA A 23 -10.86 16.67 -13.27
N THR A 24 -11.78 15.73 -13.06
CA THR A 24 -11.86 14.94 -11.85
C THR A 24 -10.62 14.06 -11.80
N MET A 25 -9.58 14.49 -11.10
CA MET A 25 -8.59 13.57 -10.57
C MET A 25 -9.34 12.66 -9.60
N ALA A 26 -9.59 11.42 -10.03
CA ALA A 26 -10.13 10.39 -9.17
C ALA A 26 -9.05 10.06 -8.13
N GLN A 27 -9.13 10.67 -6.95
CA GLN A 27 -8.39 10.17 -5.79
C GLN A 27 -9.12 8.91 -5.30
N ALA A 28 -8.61 7.74 -5.71
CA ALA A 28 -8.95 6.49 -5.07
C ALA A 28 -8.26 6.46 -3.70
N GLN A 29 -9.03 6.53 -2.61
CA GLN A 29 -8.56 6.11 -1.29
C GLN A 29 -8.91 4.63 -1.14
N GLN A 30 -7.90 3.78 -1.01
CA GLN A 30 -8.09 2.34 -0.84
C GLN A 30 -8.45 2.07 0.62
N SER A 31 -9.74 2.00 0.94
CA SER A 31 -10.25 1.67 2.29
C SER A 31 -10.68 0.21 2.46
N GLU A 32 -10.61 -0.58 1.40
CA GLU A 32 -10.98 -2.00 1.39
C GLU A 32 -9.93 -2.81 0.60
N TYR A 33 -9.87 -4.13 0.83
CA TYR A 33 -9.18 -5.08 -0.05
C TYR A 33 -9.91 -5.13 -1.39
N GLU A 34 -9.70 -4.10 -2.20
CA GLU A 34 -10.21 -3.99 -3.56
C GLU A 34 -9.06 -3.69 -4.51
N GLU A 35 -9.06 -4.34 -5.66
CA GLU A 35 -8.16 -3.99 -6.75
C GLU A 35 -8.70 -2.72 -7.40
N VAL A 36 -7.93 -1.65 -7.29
CA VAL A 36 -8.31 -0.35 -7.83
C VAL A 36 -8.16 -0.40 -9.35
N SER A 37 -9.26 -0.16 -10.07
CA SER A 37 -9.24 -0.01 -11.53
C SER A 37 -9.33 1.47 -11.90
N VAL A 38 -8.49 1.91 -12.83
CA VAL A 38 -8.49 3.28 -13.35
C VAL A 38 -8.50 3.28 -14.86
N THR A 39 -9.44 4.00 -15.42
CA THR A 39 -9.53 4.24 -16.86
C THR A 39 -8.79 5.51 -17.22
N ILE A 40 -7.80 5.39 -18.10
CA ILE A 40 -6.91 6.47 -18.52
C ILE A 40 -7.19 6.78 -19.99
N PRO A 41 -7.54 8.03 -20.35
CA PRO A 41 -7.74 8.44 -21.74
C PRO A 41 -6.49 8.16 -22.60
N ALA A 42 -6.69 8.07 -23.92
CA ALA A 42 -5.59 7.95 -24.88
C ALA A 42 -4.57 9.09 -24.71
N GLY A 43 -3.28 8.76 -24.53
CA GLY A 43 -2.23 9.73 -24.25
C GLY A 43 -2.38 10.48 -22.91
N GLY A 44 -3.33 10.08 -22.06
CA GLY A 44 -3.63 10.71 -20.78
C GLY A 44 -2.75 10.20 -19.64
N GLU A 45 -2.88 10.84 -18.49
CA GLU A 45 -2.17 10.47 -17.26
C GLU A 45 -3.12 10.43 -16.06
N THR A 46 -2.75 9.66 -15.05
CA THR A 46 -3.41 9.63 -13.73
C THR A 46 -2.38 9.34 -12.64
N SER A 47 -2.75 9.56 -11.38
CA SER A 47 -1.88 9.36 -10.23
C SER A 47 -2.59 8.58 -9.14
N ILE A 48 -1.87 7.66 -8.48
CA ILE A 48 -2.39 6.87 -7.37
C ILE A 48 -1.41 6.96 -6.19
N GLN A 49 -1.95 7.27 -5.01
CA GLN A 49 -1.17 7.22 -3.77
C GLN A 49 -1.03 5.77 -3.32
N PHE A 50 0.13 5.40 -2.82
CA PHE A 50 0.37 4.05 -2.33
C PHE A 50 1.17 4.07 -1.02
N ASP A 51 0.98 2.99 -0.27
CA ASP A 51 1.79 2.59 0.89
C ASP A 51 2.58 1.32 0.55
N THR A 52 3.78 1.19 1.08
CA THR A 52 4.67 0.04 0.89
C THR A 52 5.21 -0.44 2.22
N PHE A 53 5.38 -1.75 2.33
CA PHE A 53 6.13 -2.41 3.40
C PHE A 53 7.32 -3.13 2.79
N CYS A 54 8.42 -3.22 3.54
CA CYS A 54 9.60 -3.94 3.09
C CYS A 54 9.34 -5.46 3.10
N LEU A 55 9.77 -6.17 2.07
CA LEU A 55 9.67 -7.64 2.04
C LEU A 55 10.93 -8.33 2.55
N GLU A 56 12.10 -7.71 2.39
CA GLU A 56 13.38 -8.31 2.78
C GLU A 56 13.87 -7.76 4.12
N VAL A 57 14.27 -8.65 5.01
CA VAL A 57 14.86 -8.25 6.30
C VAL A 57 16.32 -7.81 6.09
N ASN A 58 16.76 -6.77 6.82
CA ASN A 58 18.14 -6.26 6.81
C ASN A 58 18.63 -5.78 5.42
N LYS A 59 17.69 -5.38 4.56
CA LYS A 59 17.98 -4.68 3.32
C LYS A 59 17.61 -3.22 3.48
N ALA A 60 18.51 -2.36 3.03
CA ALA A 60 18.27 -0.93 2.99
C ALA A 60 16.96 -0.66 2.23
N PHE A 61 16.09 0.13 2.85
CA PHE A 61 14.87 0.57 2.21
C PHE A 61 15.21 1.38 0.94
N PRO A 62 14.53 1.13 -0.19
CA PRO A 62 14.84 1.83 -1.42
C PRO A 62 14.67 3.34 -1.25
N ALA A 63 15.54 4.12 -1.89
CA ALA A 63 15.37 5.57 -2.02
C ALA A 63 14.38 5.93 -3.16
N GLN A 64 14.15 5.01 -4.09
CA GLN A 64 13.28 5.14 -5.25
C GLN A 64 12.71 3.75 -5.60
N LEU A 65 11.49 3.69 -6.10
CA LEU A 65 10.90 2.41 -6.54
C LEU A 65 11.29 2.07 -7.97
N SER A 66 11.50 0.78 -8.23
CA SER A 66 11.63 0.25 -9.59
C SER A 66 10.29 0.17 -10.31
N THR A 67 10.27 -0.42 -11.50
CA THR A 67 9.04 -0.95 -12.10
C THR A 67 8.53 -2.14 -11.28
N PRO A 68 7.21 -2.31 -11.10
CA PRO A 68 6.67 -3.49 -10.44
C PRO A 68 7.03 -4.76 -11.21
N ASN A 69 7.39 -5.83 -10.51
CA ASN A 69 7.89 -7.08 -11.09
C ASN A 69 7.02 -8.31 -10.77
N GLY A 70 5.83 -8.09 -10.19
CA GLY A 70 4.88 -9.14 -9.87
C GLY A 70 4.10 -8.83 -8.60
N ARG A 71 3.68 -9.90 -7.92
CA ARG A 71 2.81 -9.87 -6.74
C ARG A 71 3.43 -10.65 -5.59
N ALA A 72 3.21 -10.18 -4.37
CA ALA A 72 3.64 -10.87 -3.16
C ALA A 72 2.95 -12.24 -3.02
N SER A 73 3.51 -13.12 -2.19
CA SER A 73 2.93 -14.44 -1.94
C SER A 73 1.56 -14.33 -1.25
N ASP A 74 0.66 -15.27 -1.50
CA ASP A 74 -0.67 -15.29 -0.89
C ASP A 74 -0.63 -15.21 0.65
N ASP A 75 0.41 -15.74 1.29
CA ASP A 75 0.57 -15.66 2.75
C ASP A 75 0.82 -14.22 3.21
N VAL A 76 1.67 -13.47 2.50
CA VAL A 76 1.88 -12.02 2.73
C VAL A 76 0.60 -11.24 2.45
N LEU A 77 -0.13 -11.58 1.38
CA LEU A 77 -1.36 -10.89 1.02
C LEU A 77 -2.48 -11.11 2.05
N ARG A 78 -2.59 -12.30 2.65
CA ARG A 78 -3.52 -12.53 3.75
C ARG A 78 -3.17 -11.67 4.95
N VAL A 79 -1.90 -11.57 5.31
CA VAL A 79 -1.43 -10.69 6.40
C VAL A 79 -1.79 -9.23 6.12
N LEU A 80 -1.44 -8.72 4.94
CA LEU A 80 -1.76 -7.34 4.55
C LEU A 80 -3.27 -7.08 4.55
N LYS A 81 -4.07 -8.02 4.02
CA LYS A 81 -5.53 -7.91 4.03
C LYS A 81 -6.08 -7.85 5.46
N THR A 82 -5.67 -8.77 6.33
CA THR A 82 -6.06 -8.75 7.75
C THR A 82 -5.65 -7.43 8.41
N ALA A 83 -4.43 -6.97 8.15
CA ALA A 83 -3.91 -5.76 8.77
C ALA A 83 -4.67 -4.50 8.34
N ILE A 84 -5.13 -4.45 7.09
CA ILE A 84 -6.00 -3.38 6.58
C ILE A 84 -7.38 -3.47 7.24
N GLU A 85 -7.99 -4.66 7.27
CA GLU A 85 -9.31 -4.87 7.87
C GLU A 85 -9.35 -4.54 9.38
N ASP A 86 -8.29 -4.88 10.11
CA ASP A 86 -8.14 -4.60 11.55
C ASP A 86 -7.57 -3.19 11.84
N GLY A 87 -7.08 -2.49 10.82
CA GLY A 87 -6.47 -1.17 10.95
C GLY A 87 -5.07 -1.16 11.58
N THR A 88 -4.41 -2.31 11.68
CA THR A 88 -3.05 -2.45 12.24
C THR A 88 -1.95 -1.94 11.32
N VAL A 89 -2.24 -1.73 10.02
CA VAL A 89 -1.34 -0.97 9.11
C VAL A 89 -1.00 0.42 9.67
N GLU A 90 -1.98 1.10 10.28
CA GLU A 90 -1.79 2.44 10.85
C GLU A 90 -1.57 2.42 12.36
N SER A 91 -2.30 1.58 13.09
CA SER A 91 -2.24 1.59 14.56
C SER A 91 -1.02 0.85 15.12
N SER A 92 -0.54 -0.19 14.43
CA SER A 92 0.61 -1.02 14.82
C SER A 92 1.48 -1.41 13.60
N PRO A 93 2.03 -0.43 12.84
CA PRO A 93 2.76 -0.69 11.59
C PRO A 93 3.95 -1.63 11.77
N LEU A 94 4.65 -1.56 12.91
CA LEU A 94 5.75 -2.47 13.21
C LEU A 94 5.27 -3.93 13.31
N GLN A 95 4.13 -4.18 13.95
CA GLN A 95 3.59 -5.52 14.10
C GLN A 95 3.11 -6.10 12.76
N THR A 96 2.54 -5.24 11.91
CA THR A 96 2.24 -5.59 10.51
C THR A 96 3.52 -5.98 9.75
N GLN A 97 4.58 -5.19 9.86
CA GLN A 97 5.86 -5.48 9.22
C GLN A 97 6.50 -6.80 9.71
N LEU A 98 6.47 -7.06 11.03
CA LEU A 98 7.00 -8.30 11.61
C LEU A 98 6.24 -9.52 11.10
N ALA A 99 4.91 -9.43 10.97
CA ALA A 99 4.10 -10.51 10.42
C ALA A 99 4.40 -10.75 8.92
N ILE A 100 4.61 -9.68 8.14
CA ILE A 100 5.04 -9.80 6.72
C ILE A 100 6.37 -10.53 6.64
N TRP A 101 7.38 -10.09 7.38
CA TRP A 101 8.70 -10.74 7.38
C TRP A 101 8.64 -12.17 7.88
N HIS A 102 7.79 -12.49 8.85
CA HIS A 102 7.59 -13.88 9.26
C HIS A 102 7.11 -14.76 8.10
N GLN A 103 6.18 -14.28 7.26
CA GLN A 103 5.71 -15.03 6.09
C GLN A 103 6.78 -15.16 4.99
N VAL A 104 7.63 -14.14 4.82
CA VAL A 104 8.71 -14.16 3.83
C VAL A 104 9.84 -15.10 4.25
N GLU A 105 10.29 -15.01 5.50
CA GLU A 105 11.43 -15.78 6.04
C GLU A 105 11.04 -17.18 6.53
N GLY A 106 9.74 -17.43 6.75
CA GLY A 106 9.24 -18.67 7.33
C GLY A 106 9.47 -18.80 8.85
N GLY A 107 9.72 -17.68 9.53
CA GLY A 107 9.98 -17.61 10.96
C GLY A 107 10.25 -16.18 11.44
N TRP A 108 10.35 -15.98 12.75
CA TRP A 108 10.66 -14.67 13.34
C TRP A 108 12.10 -14.25 13.04
N ALA A 109 12.27 -13.08 12.43
CA ALA A 109 13.57 -12.53 12.11
C ALA A 109 14.31 -11.92 13.33
N PHE A 110 13.56 -11.59 14.39
CA PHE A 110 14.06 -11.01 15.64
C PHE A 110 13.60 -11.86 16.82
N ASP A 111 14.43 -11.98 17.85
CA ASP A 111 14.05 -12.71 19.06
C ASP A 111 12.97 -11.93 19.84
N GLN A 112 12.04 -12.65 20.50
CA GLN A 112 10.99 -12.05 21.35
C GLN A 112 11.55 -11.09 22.44
N SER A 113 12.77 -11.34 22.91
CA SER A 113 13.45 -10.49 23.90
C SER A 113 13.96 -9.17 23.33
N GLU A 114 14.10 -9.08 22.01
CA GLU A 114 14.58 -7.91 21.28
C GLU A 114 13.40 -7.07 20.77
N VAL A 115 12.43 -7.74 20.15
CA VAL A 115 11.23 -7.13 19.59
C VAL A 115 10.02 -7.96 19.98
N ASN A 116 9.03 -7.34 20.63
CA ASN A 116 7.78 -8.03 20.94
C ASN A 116 7.01 -8.32 19.64
N HIS A 117 6.62 -9.58 19.43
CA HIS A 117 5.85 -10.01 18.27
C HIS A 117 4.50 -10.67 18.64
N ASP A 118 3.94 -10.36 19.81
CA ASP A 118 2.66 -10.91 20.29
C ASP A 118 1.48 -10.45 19.41
N GLU A 119 1.45 -9.16 19.04
CA GLU A 119 0.43 -8.60 18.14
C GLU A 119 0.62 -9.12 16.71
N ALA A 120 1.86 -9.22 16.24
CA ALA A 120 2.18 -9.85 14.95
C ALA A 120 1.74 -11.32 14.90
N GLN A 121 1.93 -12.09 15.98
CA GLN A 121 1.44 -13.46 16.07
C GLN A 121 -0.09 -13.53 16.01
N GLN A 122 -0.80 -12.64 16.71
CA GLN A 122 -2.27 -12.56 16.62
C GLN A 122 -2.74 -12.26 15.20
N LEU A 123 -2.06 -11.35 14.52
CA LEU A 123 -2.33 -11.00 13.13
C LEU A 123 -2.13 -12.21 12.19
N LEU A 124 -1.05 -12.97 12.38
CA LEU A 124 -0.79 -14.21 11.62
C LEU A 124 -1.88 -15.26 11.86
N ASP A 125 -2.31 -15.45 13.11
CA ASP A 125 -3.36 -16.41 13.47
C ASP A 125 -4.72 -16.04 12.82
N GLN A 126 -5.03 -14.75 12.73
CA GLN A 126 -6.21 -14.24 12.03
C GLN A 126 -6.07 -14.42 10.51
N ALA A 127 -4.92 -14.04 9.94
CA ALA A 127 -4.63 -14.14 8.52
C ALA A 127 -4.72 -15.57 7.98
N ALA A 128 -4.41 -16.58 8.81
CA ALA A 128 -4.52 -17.99 8.44
C ALA A 128 -5.94 -18.42 8.00
N ASN A 129 -6.97 -17.66 8.39
CA ASN A 129 -8.37 -17.95 8.05
C ASN A 129 -8.95 -17.01 6.99
N ILE A 130 -8.15 -16.07 6.48
CA ILE A 130 -8.61 -15.10 5.49
C ILE A 130 -8.68 -15.73 4.10
N SER A 131 -9.82 -15.52 3.44
CA SER A 131 -9.99 -15.85 2.03
C SER A 131 -9.48 -14.69 1.16
N LEU A 132 -8.54 -15.02 0.28
CA LEU A 132 -8.20 -14.20 -0.89
C LEU A 132 -9.13 -14.59 -2.04
N ALA A 133 -10.44 -14.43 -1.83
CA ALA A 133 -11.41 -14.70 -2.88
C ALA A 133 -10.95 -14.02 -4.19
N PRO A 134 -11.05 -14.70 -5.34
CA PRO A 134 -10.67 -14.11 -6.61
C PRO A 134 -11.39 -12.78 -6.79
N ILE A 135 -10.60 -11.73 -6.96
CA ILE A 135 -11.10 -10.47 -7.48
C ILE A 135 -11.10 -10.63 -9.00
N ASP A 136 -12.18 -10.18 -9.65
CA ASP A 136 -12.29 -10.15 -11.12
C ASP A 136 -12.21 -8.69 -11.54
N PRO A 137 -11.01 -8.09 -11.54
CA PRO A 137 -10.83 -6.68 -11.82
C PRO A 137 -11.10 -6.40 -13.30
N GLU A 138 -11.56 -5.18 -13.58
CA GLU A 138 -11.75 -4.74 -14.96
C GLU A 138 -10.43 -4.20 -15.54
N GLY A 139 -10.12 -4.59 -16.78
CA GLY A 139 -8.97 -4.06 -17.53
C GLY A 139 -7.72 -4.93 -17.48
N VAL A 140 -6.56 -4.31 -17.72
CA VAL A 140 -5.25 -4.98 -17.78
C VAL A 140 -4.49 -4.77 -16.47
N ALA A 141 -3.82 -5.81 -15.98
CA ALA A 141 -2.98 -5.69 -14.78
C ALA A 141 -1.87 -4.65 -15.02
N LEU A 142 -1.59 -3.82 -14.02
CA LEU A 142 -0.62 -2.73 -14.15
C LEU A 142 0.77 -3.20 -14.60
N ASP A 143 1.30 -4.25 -13.98
CA ASP A 143 2.59 -4.85 -14.31
C ASP A 143 2.64 -5.37 -15.74
N GLN A 144 1.56 -6.02 -16.20
CA GLN A 144 1.42 -6.46 -17.58
C GLN A 144 1.35 -5.27 -18.56
N ALA A 145 0.59 -4.22 -18.22
CA ALA A 145 0.47 -3.04 -19.07
C ALA A 145 1.80 -2.28 -19.21
N VAL A 146 2.66 -2.29 -18.19
CA VAL A 146 4.03 -1.78 -18.29
C VAL A 146 4.91 -2.68 -19.15
N ALA A 147 4.87 -3.99 -18.92
CA ALA A 147 5.66 -4.95 -19.69
C ALA A 147 5.37 -4.88 -21.20
N ASP A 148 4.10 -4.64 -21.55
CA ASP A 148 3.65 -4.46 -22.94
C ASP A 148 3.97 -3.06 -23.51
N GLY A 149 4.42 -2.12 -22.67
CA GLY A 149 4.70 -0.73 -23.05
C GLY A 149 3.44 0.12 -23.27
N SER A 150 2.26 -0.41 -22.94
CA SER A 150 0.97 0.30 -23.04
C SER A 150 0.87 1.45 -22.04
N ILE A 151 1.58 1.35 -20.92
CA ILE A 151 1.75 2.44 -19.96
C ILE A 151 3.21 2.69 -19.60
N SER A 152 3.50 3.91 -19.14
CA SER A 152 4.74 4.26 -18.46
C SER A 152 4.44 4.59 -16.99
N LEU A 153 5.33 4.16 -16.08
CA LEU A 153 5.22 4.47 -14.65
C LEU A 153 6.38 5.36 -14.19
N SER A 154 6.09 6.29 -13.30
CA SER A 154 7.08 6.98 -12.48
C SER A 154 6.56 7.14 -11.05
N SER A 155 7.47 7.15 -10.08
CA SER A 155 7.12 7.48 -8.69
C SER A 155 7.53 8.91 -8.38
N GLU A 156 6.64 9.67 -7.76
CA GLU A 156 6.89 10.99 -7.19
C GLU A 156 6.70 10.96 -5.68
N ASP A 157 7.44 11.83 -4.99
CA ASP A 157 7.38 12.02 -3.54
C ASP A 157 7.51 10.71 -2.72
N PHE A 158 8.14 9.68 -3.28
CA PHE A 158 8.40 8.45 -2.57
C PHE A 158 9.36 8.74 -1.41
N ALA A 159 8.91 8.43 -0.20
CA ALA A 159 9.68 8.63 1.00
C ALA A 159 9.44 7.48 1.98
N ALA A 160 10.54 7.05 2.61
CA ALA A 160 10.47 6.28 3.82
C ALA A 160 9.68 7.04 4.90
N MET A 161 8.84 6.32 5.62
CA MET A 161 8.16 6.83 6.81
C MET A 161 9.11 6.74 8.00
N ASP A 162 8.95 7.66 8.95
CA ASP A 162 9.72 7.70 10.21
C ASP A 162 9.24 6.59 11.16
N VAL A 163 9.47 5.34 10.75
CA VAL A 163 9.15 4.12 11.47
C VAL A 163 10.34 3.18 11.34
N SER A 164 11.06 3.01 12.45
CA SER A 164 12.31 2.24 12.49
C SER A 164 12.19 1.06 13.44
N LEU A 165 13.01 0.03 13.19
CA LEU A 165 13.15 -1.06 14.13
C LEU A 165 13.83 -0.58 15.42
N PRO A 166 13.47 -1.13 16.59
CA PRO A 166 14.14 -0.78 17.86
C PRO A 166 15.62 -1.19 17.93
N THR A 167 16.06 -2.10 17.05
CA THR A 167 17.33 -2.84 17.16
C THR A 167 18.33 -2.58 16.03
N GLU A 168 17.88 -2.04 14.90
CA GLU A 168 18.72 -1.75 13.73
C GLU A 168 19.01 -0.24 13.67
N GLU A 169 20.04 0.17 12.91
CA GLU A 169 20.40 1.58 12.68
C GLU A 169 19.29 2.31 11.90
N ASP A 170 18.20 2.70 12.57
CA ASP A 170 17.13 3.56 12.04
C ASP A 170 16.66 3.25 10.60
N GLU A 171 16.74 1.98 10.15
CA GLU A 171 16.35 1.64 8.78
C GLU A 171 14.82 1.59 8.70
N PRO A 172 14.21 2.39 7.80
CA PRO A 172 12.77 2.41 7.66
C PRO A 172 12.30 1.12 6.99
N TYR A 173 11.10 0.67 7.35
CA TYR A 173 10.51 -0.53 6.75
C TYR A 173 9.18 -0.24 6.05
N ARG A 174 8.69 1.00 6.14
CA ARG A 174 7.47 1.47 5.47
C ARG A 174 7.79 2.70 4.66
N GLY A 175 7.15 2.85 3.51
CA GLY A 175 7.26 4.03 2.67
C GLY A 175 5.93 4.36 2.02
N GLN A 176 5.78 5.59 1.60
CA GLN A 176 4.59 6.08 0.90
C GLN A 176 5.03 6.91 -0.31
N GLY A 177 4.18 7.01 -1.33
CA GLY A 177 4.46 7.84 -2.49
C GLY A 177 3.27 7.97 -3.42
N THR A 178 3.52 8.61 -4.56
CA THR A 178 2.54 8.72 -5.64
C THR A 178 3.09 8.04 -6.88
N LEU A 179 2.32 7.12 -7.44
CA LEU A 179 2.62 6.50 -8.73
C LEU A 179 1.89 7.26 -9.83
N ASN A 180 2.64 7.82 -10.76
CA ASN A 180 2.12 8.43 -11.97
C ASN A 180 2.09 7.40 -13.09
N ILE A 181 0.96 7.33 -13.78
CA ILE A 181 0.69 6.40 -14.86
C ILE A 181 0.38 7.21 -16.11
N VAL A 182 1.10 6.93 -17.19
CA VAL A 182 0.85 7.55 -18.49
C VAL A 182 0.41 6.46 -19.45
N ASN A 183 -0.75 6.64 -20.10
CA ASN A 183 -1.22 5.78 -21.18
C ASN A 183 -0.49 6.14 -22.48
N ASN A 184 0.34 5.22 -22.99
CA ASN A 184 1.13 5.43 -24.20
C ASN A 184 0.37 5.07 -25.49
N THR A 185 -0.87 4.60 -25.38
CA THR A 185 -1.68 4.14 -26.51
C THR A 185 -2.54 5.26 -27.11
N ASP A 186 -3.10 5.01 -28.30
CA ASP A 186 -4.05 5.89 -28.98
C ASP A 186 -5.52 5.60 -28.61
N GLN A 187 -5.75 4.74 -27.62
CA GLN A 187 -7.06 4.34 -27.12
C GLN A 187 -7.16 4.56 -25.61
N GLU A 188 -8.39 4.64 -25.11
CA GLU A 188 -8.62 4.57 -23.67
C GLU A 188 -8.18 3.19 -23.14
N LEU A 189 -7.54 3.18 -21.98
CA LEU A 189 -7.03 1.98 -21.35
C LEU A 189 -7.49 1.93 -19.90
N THR A 190 -8.18 0.85 -19.53
CA THR A 190 -8.45 0.52 -18.13
C THR A 190 -7.34 -0.37 -17.60
N VAL A 191 -6.66 0.08 -16.56
CA VAL A 191 -5.67 -0.69 -15.83
C VAL A 191 -6.15 -0.94 -14.42
N TYR A 192 -5.87 -2.12 -13.87
CA TYR A 192 -6.10 -2.40 -12.46
C TYR A 192 -4.80 -2.62 -11.72
N PHE A 193 -4.84 -2.34 -10.42
CA PHE A 193 -3.74 -2.46 -9.48
C PHE A 193 -3.89 -3.76 -8.69
N PRO A 194 -3.13 -4.82 -9.03
CA PRO A 194 -3.15 -6.04 -8.22
C PRO A 194 -2.81 -5.72 -6.77
N PHE A 195 -3.60 -6.26 -5.84
CA PHE A 195 -3.27 -6.09 -4.44
C PHE A 195 -1.94 -6.79 -4.12
N GLY A 196 -1.04 -6.04 -3.46
CA GLY A 196 0.30 -6.49 -3.09
C GLY A 196 1.27 -6.62 -4.26
N LEU A 197 1.24 -5.66 -5.18
CA LEU A 197 2.33 -5.45 -6.15
C LEU A 197 3.69 -5.36 -5.45
N VAL A 198 4.71 -5.96 -6.06
CA VAL A 198 6.09 -5.93 -5.58
C VAL A 198 6.92 -5.02 -6.46
N PHE A 199 7.73 -4.19 -5.82
CA PHE A 199 8.73 -3.33 -6.44
C PHE A 199 10.10 -3.81 -5.97
N GLU A 200 11.05 -3.94 -6.88
CA GLU A 200 12.44 -4.25 -6.54
C GLU A 200 13.16 -2.98 -6.06
N SER A 201 14.20 -3.19 -5.25
CA SER A 201 15.13 -2.16 -4.79
C SER A 201 16.52 -2.33 -5.39
#